data_AF-A0A8S3IVB8-F1
#
_entry.id   AF-A0A8S3IVB8-F1
#
_cell.length_a   1.000
_cell.length_b   1.000
_cell.length_c   1.000
_cell.angle_alpha   90.00
_cell.angle_beta   90.00
_cell.angle_gamma   90.00
#
_symmetry.space_group_name_H-M   'P 1'
#
loop_
_entity.id
_entity.type
_entity.pdbx_description
1 polymer ?
#
loop_
_entity_poly.entity_id
_entity_poly.type
_entity_poly.pdbx_seq_one_letter_code
_entity_poly.pdbx_strand_id
1 'polypeptide(L)'
;MTQPVLNNFEAGDKFIEHDMPKDVFTFVISHIETANDFFIQLLSKGDEILKLSETLQNEYGLAPETTLSSFKIGQACLAKSTDGCWYR
;
A
#
# COMPACT_ATOMS: atom_id res chain seq x y z
N MET A 1 21.12 -24.96 -9.71
CA MET A 1 21.32 -23.50 -9.74
C MET A 1 21.31 -23.08 -11.20
N THR A 2 20.19 -22.56 -11.70
CA THR A 2 20.09 -21.99 -13.05
C THR A 2 19.58 -20.57 -12.88
N GLN A 3 20.43 -19.58 -13.18
CA GLN A 3 20.04 -18.17 -13.20
C GLN A 3 18.99 -17.95 -14.30
N PRO A 4 18.01 -17.05 -14.12
CA PRO A 4 17.16 -16.62 -15.22
C PRO A 4 18.03 -15.79 -16.17
N VAL A 5 18.03 -16.18 -17.44
CA VAL A 5 18.64 -15.40 -18.52
C VAL A 5 17.82 -14.12 -18.64
N LEU A 6 18.43 -12.97 -18.38
CA LEU A 6 17.84 -11.67 -18.72
C LEU A 6 17.73 -11.63 -20.24
N ASN A 7 16.53 -11.81 -20.77
CA ASN A 7 16.29 -11.60 -22.20
C ASN A 7 16.55 -10.13 -22.50
N ASN A 8 17.52 -9.88 -23.37
CA ASN A 8 17.73 -8.57 -23.95
C ASN A 8 16.49 -8.21 -24.77
N PHE A 9 15.72 -7.22 -24.33
CA PHE A 9 14.62 -6.66 -25.11
C PHE A 9 15.22 -5.80 -26.23
N GLU A 10 14.95 -6.16 -27.49
CA GLU A 10 15.38 -5.40 -28.66
C GLU A 10 14.30 -4.41 -29.11
N ALA A 11 14.72 -3.29 -29.70
CA ALA A 11 13.81 -2.27 -30.22
C ALA A 11 13.00 -2.84 -31.39
N GLY A 12 11.75 -3.22 -31.14
CA GLY A 12 10.88 -3.88 -32.12
C GLY A 12 10.17 -5.12 -31.57
N ASP A 13 10.53 -5.56 -30.36
CA ASP A 13 9.84 -6.65 -29.69
C ASP A 13 8.36 -6.32 -29.49
N LYS A 14 7.49 -7.20 -30.01
CA LYS A 14 6.05 -7.09 -29.82
C LYS A 14 5.74 -7.31 -28.34
N PHE A 15 4.88 -6.46 -27.79
CA PHE A 15 4.34 -6.67 -26.46
C PHE A 15 3.64 -8.04 -26.44
N ILE A 16 4.18 -8.99 -25.67
CA ILE A 16 3.57 -10.31 -25.50
C ILE A 16 2.54 -10.16 -24.40
N GLU A 17 1.26 -10.05 -24.79
CA GLU A 17 0.16 -10.15 -23.84
C GLU A 17 0.05 -11.62 -23.41
N HIS A 18 0.46 -11.91 -22.18
CA HIS A 18 0.25 -13.23 -21.58
C HIS A 18 -1.24 -13.38 -21.25
N ASP A 19 -1.85 -14.47 -21.73
CA ASP A 19 -3.24 -14.84 -21.43
C ASP A 19 -3.33 -15.40 -19.99
N MET A 20 -3.15 -14.50 -19.03
CA MET A 20 -3.33 -14.77 -17.60
C MET A 20 -4.81 -14.62 -17.26
N PRO A 21 -5.37 -15.44 -16.34
CA PRO A 21 -6.70 -15.19 -15.80
C PRO A 21 -6.78 -13.75 -15.29
N LYS A 22 -7.63 -12.94 -15.92
CA LYS A 22 -7.81 -11.53 -15.58
C LYS A 22 -8.78 -11.46 -14.41
N ASP A 23 -8.27 -11.53 -13.18
CA ASP A 23 -9.06 -11.10 -12.04
C ASP A 23 -9.33 -9.60 -12.17
N VAL A 24 -10.60 -9.23 -12.20
CA VAL A 24 -11.04 -7.84 -12.34
C VAL A 24 -11.46 -7.32 -10.96
N PHE A 25 -10.86 -6.21 -10.55
CA PHE A 25 -11.18 -5.55 -9.29
C PHE A 25 -11.51 -4.08 -9.52
N THR A 26 -12.43 -3.55 -8.72
CA THR A 26 -12.66 -2.11 -8.62
C THR A 26 -11.80 -1.56 -7.48
N PHE A 27 -11.05 -0.49 -7.76
CA PHE A 27 -10.11 0.09 -6.82
C PHE A 27 -10.08 1.62 -6.95
N VAL A 28 -9.45 2.26 -5.97
CA VAL A 28 -9.05 3.68 -6.00
C VAL A 28 -7.54 3.78 -5.86
N ILE A 29 -6.92 4.78 -6.47
CA ILE A 29 -5.49 5.08 -6.29
C ILE A 29 -5.36 5.88 -4.98
N SER A 30 -4.58 5.36 -4.03
CA SER A 30 -4.41 5.97 -2.70
C SER A 30 -3.13 6.77 -2.54
N HIS A 31 -2.06 6.43 -3.28
CA HIS A 31 -0.80 7.19 -3.32
C HIS A 31 -0.12 6.98 -4.66
N ILE A 32 0.56 8.01 -5.17
CA ILE A 32 1.37 7.93 -6.39
C ILE A 32 2.77 8.42 -6.02
N GLU A 33 3.74 7.52 -6.05
CA GLU A 33 5.16 7.90 -5.96
C GLU A 33 5.66 8.27 -7.36
N THR A 34 5.36 7.42 -8.35
CA THR A 34 5.61 7.66 -9.77
C THR A 34 4.54 6.97 -10.62
N ALA A 35 4.56 7.17 -11.95
CA ALA A 35 3.67 6.44 -12.86
C ALA A 35 3.86 4.91 -12.82
N ASN A 36 5.03 4.42 -12.38
CA ASN A 36 5.35 3.00 -12.27
C ASN A 36 5.34 2.48 -10.83
N ASP A 37 5.11 3.35 -9.84
CA ASP A 37 5.11 3.01 -8.42
C ASP A 37 3.99 3.78 -7.72
N PHE A 38 2.88 3.09 -7.50
CA PHE A 38 1.69 3.66 -6.91
C PHE A 38 0.95 2.59 -6.11
N PHE A 39 0.10 3.04 -5.20
CA PHE A 39 -0.64 2.19 -4.28
C PHE A 39 -2.13 2.33 -4.56
N ILE A 40 -2.84 1.21 -4.45
CA ILE A 40 -4.28 1.13 -4.64
C ILE A 40 -4.96 0.60 -3.38
N GLN A 41 -6.24 0.92 -3.25
CA GLN A 41 -7.14 0.30 -2.27
C GLN A 41 -8.29 -0.39 -3.00
N LEU A 42 -8.49 -1.67 -2.71
CA LEU A 42 -9.61 -2.43 -3.26
C LEU A 42 -10.92 -1.96 -2.62
N LEU A 43 -11.93 -1.65 -3.44
CA LEU A 43 -13.23 -1.23 -2.92
C LEU A 43 -13.91 -2.31 -2.09
N SER A 44 -13.66 -3.59 -2.40
CA SER A 44 -14.16 -4.73 -1.62
C SER A 44 -13.63 -4.78 -0.18
N LYS A 45 -12.59 -4.01 0.14
CA LYS A 45 -11.99 -3.88 1.48
C LYS A 45 -12.22 -2.52 2.12
N GLY A 46 -13.02 -1.66 1.49
CA GLY A 46 -13.30 -0.30 1.96
C GLY A 46 -13.86 -0.28 3.38
N ASP A 47 -14.86 -1.10 3.67
CA ASP A 47 -15.52 -1.15 4.99
C ASP A 47 -14.54 -1.60 6.10
N GLU A 48 -13.65 -2.56 5.81
CA GLU A 48 -12.64 -3.03 6.75
C GLU A 48 -11.62 -1.92 7.06
N ILE A 49 -11.19 -1.17 6.04
CA ILE A 49 -10.27 -0.04 6.18
C ILE A 49 -10.94 1.10 6.96
N LEU A 50 -12.19 1.44 6.63
CA LEU A 50 -12.95 2.50 7.30
C LEU A 50 -13.12 2.18 8.79
N LYS A 51 -13.56 0.95 9.10
CA LYS A 51 -13.72 0.49 10.49
C LYS A 51 -12.42 0.59 11.28
N LEU A 52 -11.29 0.21 10.68
CA LEU A 52 -9.97 0.36 11.30
C LEU A 52 -9.65 1.84 11.54
N SER A 53 -9.84 2.71 10.54
CA SER A 53 -9.59 4.15 10.65
C SER A 53 -10.40 4.78 11.77
N GLU A 54 -11.69 4.46 11.87
CA GLU A 54 -12.57 4.93 12.95
C GLU A 54 -12.11 4.43 14.32
N THR A 55 -11.72 3.16 14.43
CA THR A 55 -11.20 2.59 15.69
C THR A 55 -9.94 3.35 16.14
N LEU A 56 -9.01 3.61 15.22
CA LEU A 56 -7.79 4.37 15.54
C LEU A 56 -8.11 5.79 15.99
N GLN A 57 -9.03 6.49 15.31
CA GLN A 57 -9.39 7.86 15.69
C GLN A 57 -10.10 7.91 17.05
N ASN A 58 -10.98 6.94 17.33
CA ASN A 58 -11.72 6.91 18.59
C ASN A 58 -10.79 6.65 19.79
N GLU A 59 -9.84 5.74 19.65
CA GLU A 59 -8.93 5.35 20.73
C GLU A 59 -7.78 6.36 20.93
N TYR A 60 -7.27 6.96 19.84
CA TYR A 60 -6.04 7.78 19.88
C TYR A 60 -6.25 9.25 19.52
N GLY A 61 -7.39 9.63 18.95
CA GLY A 61 -7.62 11.02 18.48
C GLY A 61 -7.54 12.08 19.59
N LEU A 62 -7.82 11.70 20.83
CA LEU A 62 -7.69 12.55 22.03
C LEU A 62 -6.56 12.11 22.96
N ALA A 63 -5.85 11.03 22.64
CA ALA A 63 -4.77 10.53 23.47
C ALA A 63 -3.57 11.49 23.40
N PRO A 64 -2.88 11.76 24.53
CA PRO A 64 -1.63 12.50 24.51
C PRO A 64 -0.60 11.74 23.69
N GLU A 65 0.12 12.45 22.83
CA GLU A 65 1.18 11.86 22.02
C GLU A 65 2.29 11.32 22.92
N THR A 66 2.61 10.03 22.78
CA THR A 66 3.64 9.37 23.56
C THR A 66 4.83 9.04 22.65
N THR A 67 6.03 9.35 23.12
CA THR A 67 7.25 8.97 22.41
C THR A 67 7.52 7.49 22.62
N LEU A 68 7.71 6.75 21.54
CA LEU A 68 8.16 5.36 21.62
C LEU A 68 9.58 5.32 22.20
N SER A 69 9.74 4.63 23.33
CA SER A 69 11.04 4.47 24.00
C SER A 69 11.99 3.52 23.26
N SER A 70 11.44 2.65 22.39
CA SER A 70 12.19 1.72 21.55
C SER A 70 11.33 1.32 20.34
N PHE A 71 11.96 1.15 19.18
CA PHE A 71 11.33 0.65 17.96
C PHE A 71 12.32 -0.18 17.14
N LYS A 72 11.80 -1.03 16.26
CA LYS A 72 12.58 -1.82 15.31
C LYS A 72 12.15 -1.50 13.89
N ILE A 73 13.11 -1.49 12.95
CA ILE A 73 12.82 -1.32 11.53
C ILE A 73 11.89 -2.48 11.09
N GLY A 74 10.82 -2.12 10.38
CA GLY A 74 9.79 -3.06 9.92
C GLY A 74 8.72 -3.41 10.96
N GLN A 75 8.78 -2.86 12.17
CA GLN A 75 7.73 -3.03 13.17
C GLN A 75 6.53 -2.12 12.87
N ALA A 76 5.33 -2.68 12.85
CA ALA A 76 4.10 -1.90 12.76
C ALA A 76 3.95 -0.98 13.98
N CYS A 77 3.47 0.24 13.75
CA CYS A 77 3.27 1.24 14.79
C CYS A 77 2.05 2.10 14.47
N LEU A 78 1.64 2.94 15.42
CA LEU A 78 0.68 4.00 15.13
C LEU A 78 1.46 5.28 14.82
N ALA A 79 1.08 5.93 13.72
CA ALA A 79 1.71 7.16 13.27
C ALA A 79 0.64 8.21 13.02
N LYS A 80 0.91 9.44 13.46
CA LYS A 80 0.05 10.59 13.18
C LYS A 80 0.53 11.25 11.90
N SER A 81 -0.36 11.33 10.91
CA SER A 81 -0.07 11.96 9.62
C SER A 81 -0.18 13.49 9.72
N THR A 82 0.18 14.19 8.65
CA THR A 82 0.15 15.66 8.57
C THR A 82 -1.26 16.24 8.59
N ASP A 83 -2.29 15.42 8.34
CA ASP A 83 -3.70 15.78 8.50
C ASP A 83 -4.17 15.72 9.97
N GLY A 84 -3.32 15.26 10.88
CA GLY A 84 -3.63 15.11 12.30
C GLY A 84 -4.36 13.81 12.65
N CYS A 85 -4.62 12.93 11.68
CA CYS A 85 -5.26 11.64 11.90
C CYS A 85 -4.22 10.55 12.21
N TRP A 86 -4.65 9.54 12.97
CA TRP A 86 -3.84 8.36 13.31
C TRP A 86 -3.97 7.25 12.26
N TYR A 87 -2.85 6.66 11.87
CA TYR A 87 -2.77 5.56 10.92
C TYR A 87 -1.90 4.43 11.47
N ARG A 88 -1.86 3.32 10.74
CA ARG A 88 -1.10 2.10 11.01
C ARG A 88 0.22 2.04 10.23
#